data_AF-A0A0R2PRT0-F1
#
_entry.id   AF-A0A0R2PRT0-F1
#
_cell.length_a   1.000
_cell.length_b   1.000
_cell.length_c   1.000
_cell.angle_alpha   90.00
_cell.angle_beta   90.00
_cell.angle_gamma   90.00
#
_symmetry.space_group_name_H-M   'P 1'
#
loop_
_entity.id
_entity.type
_entity.pdbx_description
1 polymer ?
#
loop_
_entity_poly.entity_id
_entity_poly.type
_entity_poly.pdbx_seq_one_letter_code
_entity_poly.pdbx_strand_id
1 'polypeptide(L)'
;MSKKKLRQRSCIACRSLENWTDLIRTVLVNQQVKVDLNHRMPGRGAWLHRNCIQMAVERKAFNRSFNIEGEIKVDELEDYLKNLSDY
;
A
#
# COMPACT_ATOMS: atom_id res chain seq x y z
N MET A 1 -3.06 -31.82 -7.07
CA MET A 1 -2.54 -30.50 -7.50
C MET A 1 -2.15 -29.71 -6.27
N SER A 2 -0.86 -29.48 -6.01
CA SER A 2 -0.43 -28.66 -4.88
C SER A 2 -0.93 -27.22 -5.05
N LYS A 3 -1.67 -26.70 -4.07
CA LYS A 3 -2.00 -25.27 -4.00
C LYS A 3 -0.69 -24.49 -4.06
N LYS A 4 -0.50 -23.70 -5.13
CA LYS A 4 0.68 -22.83 -5.26
C LYS A 4 0.61 -21.80 -4.13
N LYS A 5 1.59 -21.82 -3.22
CA LYS A 5 1.68 -20.85 -2.12
C LYS A 5 1.85 -19.45 -2.73
N LEU A 6 0.93 -18.54 -2.43
CA LEU A 6 1.02 -17.16 -2.90
C LEU A 6 2.23 -16.49 -2.26
N ARG A 7 2.88 -15.60 -3.02
CA ARG A 7 4.05 -14.85 -2.54
C ARG A 7 3.62 -13.92 -1.41
N GLN A 8 4.19 -14.07 -0.22
CA GLN A 8 3.87 -13.22 0.92
C GLN A 8 4.59 -11.87 0.85
N ARG A 9 4.00 -10.86 1.49
CA ARG A 9 4.52 -9.49 1.66
C ARG A 9 4.25 -8.98 3.07
N SER A 10 5.05 -8.01 3.50
CA SER A 10 4.85 -7.32 4.77
C SER A 10 4.10 -6.01 4.54
N CYS A 11 3.08 -5.75 5.35
CA CYS A 11 2.44 -4.45 5.39
C CYS A 11 3.41 -3.40 5.95
N ILE A 12 3.56 -2.26 5.28
CA ILE A 12 4.49 -1.20 5.69
C ILE A 12 4.14 -0.55 7.04
N ALA A 13 2.87 -0.65 7.48
CA ALA A 13 2.37 -0.02 8.70
C ALA A 13 2.46 -0.95 9.93
N CYS A 14 1.80 -2.11 9.86
CA CYS A 14 1.73 -3.06 10.97
C CYS A 14 2.83 -4.13 10.95
N ARG A 15 3.59 -4.24 9.86
CA ARG A 15 4.67 -5.23 9.62
C ARG A 15 4.25 -6.69 9.54
N SER A 16 2.98 -7.03 9.75
CA SER A 16 2.47 -8.40 9.55
C SER A 16 2.68 -8.89 8.11
N LEU A 17 2.95 -10.20 7.98
CA LEU A 17 3.10 -10.89 6.70
C LEU A 17 1.76 -11.44 6.24
N GLU A 18 1.43 -11.22 4.97
CA GLU A 18 0.21 -11.74 4.35
C GLU A 18 0.43 -12.08 2.87
N ASN A 19 -0.47 -12.85 2.24
CA ASN A 19 -0.42 -13.02 0.78
C ASN A 19 -0.54 -11.68 0.07
N TRP A 20 0.16 -11.53 -1.06
CA TRP A 20 0.11 -10.29 -1.83
C TRP A 20 -1.31 -9.90 -2.29
N THR A 21 -2.23 -10.86 -2.40
CA THR A 21 -3.63 -10.63 -2.80
C THR A 21 -4.48 -9.97 -1.72
N ASP A 22 -4.08 -10.09 -0.46
CA ASP A 22 -4.79 -9.51 0.69
C ASP A 22 -4.23 -8.13 1.06
N LEU A 23 -3.24 -7.66 0.28
CA LEU A 23 -2.55 -6.39 0.44
C LEU A 23 -2.76 -5.54 -0.81
N ILE A 24 -2.80 -4.23 -0.62
CA ILE A 24 -2.85 -3.26 -1.71
C ILE A 24 -1.40 -2.85 -2.01
N ARG A 25 -0.98 -3.00 -3.27
CA ARG A 25 0.28 -2.40 -3.74
C ARG A 25 0.05 -0.92 -3.95
N THR A 26 0.89 -0.10 -3.36
CA THR A 26 0.94 1.34 -3.59
C THR A 26 2.26 1.76 -4.20
N VAL A 27 2.25 2.85 -4.95
CA VAL A 27 3.44 3.50 -5.51
C VAL A 27 3.38 4.99 -5.23
N LEU A 28 4.55 5.65 -5.28
CA LEU A 28 4.63 7.10 -5.20
C LEU A 28 4.83 7.68 -6.60
N VAL A 29 3.95 8.57 -7.02
CA VAL A 29 4.03 9.31 -8.29
C VAL A 29 3.80 10.78 -7.99
N ASN A 30 4.77 11.65 -8.30
CA ASN A 30 4.66 13.09 -8.08
C ASN A 30 4.20 13.47 -6.65
N GLN A 31 4.81 12.85 -5.63
CA GLN A 31 4.46 13.01 -4.19
C GLN A 31 3.05 12.54 -3.79
N GLN A 32 2.30 11.91 -4.71
CA GLN A 32 1.01 11.29 -4.45
C GLN A 32 1.16 9.77 -4.35
N VAL A 33 0.63 9.19 -3.27
CA VAL A 33 0.47 7.73 -3.15
C VAL A 33 -0.70 7.30 -4.02
N LYS A 34 -0.43 6.37 -4.96
CA LYS A 34 -1.41 5.78 -5.87
C LYS A 34 -1.52 4.28 -5.65
N VAL A 35 -2.69 3.74 -5.99
CA VAL A 35 -2.94 2.28 -5.99
C VAL A 35 -2.47 1.68 -7.31
N ASP A 36 -1.64 0.65 -7.24
CA ASP A 36 -1.20 -0.10 -8.42
C ASP A 36 -1.94 -1.44 -8.51
N LEU A 37 -3.17 -1.40 -9.00
CA LEU A 37 -4.07 -2.56 -9.11
C LEU A 37 -3.47 -3.71 -9.95
N ASN A 38 -2.71 -3.37 -10.99
CA ASN A 38 -2.19 -4.33 -11.96
C ASN A 38 -0.75 -4.76 -11.68
N HIS A 39 -0.11 -4.21 -10.65
CA HIS A 39 1.30 -4.46 -10.31
C HIS A 39 2.27 -4.11 -11.44
N ARG A 40 1.96 -3.04 -12.20
CA ARG A 40 2.70 -2.61 -13.39
C ARG A 40 3.18 -1.17 -13.33
N MET A 41 2.79 -0.41 -12.31
CA MET A 41 3.25 0.98 -12.20
C MET A 41 4.76 1.01 -11.90
N PRO A 42 5.53 1.86 -12.62
CA PRO A 42 6.97 1.97 -12.44
C PRO A 42 7.31 2.55 -11.06
N GLY A 43 8.53 2.26 -10.61
CA GLY A 43 9.06 2.78 -9.35
C GLY A 43 8.90 1.83 -8.16
N ARG A 44 9.26 2.34 -6.99
CA ARG A 44 9.28 1.56 -5.75
C ARG A 44 7.85 1.32 -5.26
N GLY A 45 7.48 0.05 -5.11
CA GLY A 45 6.20 -0.34 -4.57
C GLY A 45 6.25 -0.59 -3.06
N ALA A 46 5.15 -0.29 -2.39
CA ALA A 46 4.90 -0.57 -0.99
C ALA A 46 3.62 -1.41 -0.85
N TRP A 47 3.49 -2.19 0.23
CA TRP A 47 2.32 -3.05 0.45
C TRP A 47 1.60 -2.62 1.72
N LEU A 48 0.27 -2.52 1.65
CA LEU A 48 -0.55 -1.98 2.73
C LEU A 48 -1.83 -2.79 2.90
N HIS A 49 -2.20 -3.14 4.14
CA HIS A 49 -3.55 -3.64 4.40
C HIS A 49 -4.55 -2.49 4.29
N ARG A 50 -5.76 -2.76 3.78
CA ARG A 50 -6.83 -1.75 3.63
C ARG A 50 -7.12 -0.96 4.91
N ASN A 51 -7.06 -1.60 6.07
CA ASN A 51 -7.36 -1.01 7.38
C ASN A 51 -6.14 -0.35 8.06
N CYS A 52 -4.98 -0.36 7.41
CA CYS A 52 -3.74 0.15 7.99
C CYS A 52 -3.39 1.57 7.53
N ILE A 53 -4.25 2.25 6.77
CA ILE A 53 -3.95 3.57 6.20
C ILE A 53 -3.64 4.63 7.27
N GLN A 54 -4.51 4.74 8.28
CA GLN A 54 -4.32 5.72 9.36
C GLN A 54 -2.97 5.50 10.06
N MET A 55 -2.67 4.26 10.44
CA MET A 55 -1.39 3.89 11.04
C MET A 55 -0.20 4.19 10.09
N ALA A 56 -0.37 3.98 8.78
CA ALA A 56 0.67 4.27 7.80
C ALA A 56 1.00 5.77 7.73
N VAL A 57 -0.02 6.63 7.78
CA VAL A 57 0.12 8.09 7.78
C VAL A 57 0.76 8.58 9.08
N GLU A 58 0.18 8.23 10.23
CA GLU A 58 0.66 8.63 11.56
C GLU A 58 2.13 8.27 11.77
N ARG A 59 2.53 7.07 11.32
CA ARG A 59 3.90 6.58 11.48
C ARG A 59 4.82 7.00 10.34
N LYS A 60 4.41 7.82 9.37
CA LYS A 60 5.21 8.14 8.17
C LYS A 60 5.76 6.89 7.45
N ALA A 61 4.96 5.83 7.38
CA ALA A 61 5.37 4.54 6.83
C ALA A 61 5.63 4.61 5.32
N PHE A 62 4.85 5.39 4.59
CA PHE A 62 5.05 5.64 3.17
C PHE A 62 6.36 6.37 2.90
N ASN A 63 6.68 7.44 3.65
CA ASN A 63 7.97 8.15 3.53
C ASN A 63 9.15 7.19 3.66
N ARG A 64 9.15 6.34 4.70
CA ARG A 64 10.19 5.33 4.88
C ARG A 64 10.22 4.32 3.73
N SER A 65 9.05 3.82 3.31
CA SER A 65 8.97 2.81 2.26
C SER A 65 9.44 3.36 0.91
N PHE A 66 9.12 4.60 0.59
CA PHE A 66 9.50 5.27 -0.66
C PHE A 66 10.86 5.97 -0.59
N ASN A 67 11.46 6.05 0.61
CA ASN A 67 12.73 6.74 0.89
C ASN A 67 12.72 8.19 0.43
N ILE A 68 11.72 8.92 0.93
CA ILE A 68 11.57 10.36 0.70
C ILE A 68 11.36 11.10 2.01
N GLU A 69 11.78 12.35 2.03
CA GLU A 69 11.50 13.30 3.10
C GLU A 69 10.37 14.25 2.67
N GLY A 70 9.74 14.88 3.65
CA GLY A 70 8.68 15.87 3.40
C GLY A 70 7.28 15.30 3.30
N GLU A 71 6.39 16.13 2.78
CA GLU A 71 4.96 15.84 2.70
C GLU A 71 4.65 14.87 1.56
N ILE A 72 3.71 13.96 1.82
CA ILE A 72 3.15 13.07 0.82
C ILE A 72 1.63 13.20 0.85
N LYS A 73 1.03 13.13 -0.31
CA LYS A 73 -0.41 13.11 -0.44
C LYS A 73 -0.90 11.67 -0.49
N VAL A 74 -1.97 11.40 0.24
CA VAL A 74 -2.60 10.07 0.30
C VAL A 74 -4.07 10.11 -0.11
N ASP A 75 -4.57 11.27 -0.53
CA ASP A 75 -5.99 11.51 -0.82
C ASP A 75 -6.57 10.48 -1.82
N GLU A 76 -5.87 10.24 -2.95
CA GLU A 76 -6.31 9.24 -3.94
C GLU A 76 -6.39 7.81 -3.38
N LEU A 77 -5.48 7.45 -2.46
CA LEU A 77 -5.52 6.14 -1.80
C LEU A 77 -6.67 6.08 -0.79
N GLU A 78 -6.89 7.15 -0.02
CA GLU A 78 -8.02 7.24 0.91
C GLU A 78 -9.35 7.13 0.18
N ASP A 79 -9.52 7.85 -0.91
CA ASP A 79 -10.75 7.83 -1.72
C ASP A 79 -10.97 6.45 -2.34
N TYR A 80 -9.91 5.80 -2.86
CA TYR A 80 -10.01 4.42 -3.31
C TYR A 80 -10.47 3.47 -2.19
N LEU A 81 -9.92 3.60 -0.98
CA LEU A 81 -10.29 2.76 0.15
C LEU A 81 -11.72 3.00 0.64
N LYS A 82 -12.19 4.26 0.63
CA LYS A 82 -13.58 4.60 0.96
C LYS A 82 -14.55 3.92 -0.01
N ASN A 83 -14.27 3.99 -1.31
CA ASN A 83 -15.09 3.35 -2.36
C ASN A 83 -15.03 1.81 -2.35
N LEU A 84 -14.03 1.20 -1.69
CA LEU A 84 -14.01 -0.25 -1.44
C LEU A 84 -14.87 -0.66 -0.23
N SER A 85 -15.18 0.29 0.65
CA SER A 85 -15.97 0.07 1.87
C SER A 85 -17.44 0.47 1.73
N ASP A 86 -17.88 0.80 0.51
CA ASP A 86 -19.31 0.91 0.22
C ASP A 86 -19.95 -0.47 0.37
N TYR A 87 -20.99 -0.48 1.21
CA TYR A 87 -21.79 -1.61 1.69
C TYR A 87 -22.16 -2.67 0.63
#